data_AF-A0A653YTM3-F1
#
_entry.id   AF-A0A653YTM3-F1
#
_cell.length_a   1.000
_cell.length_b   1.000
_cell.length_c   1.000
_cell.angle_alpha   90.00
_cell.angle_beta   90.00
_cell.angle_gamma   90.00
#
_symmetry.space_group_name_H-M   'P 1'
#
loop_
_entity.id
_entity.type
_entity.pdbx_description
1 polymer ?
#
loop_
_entity_poly.entity_id
_entity_poly.type
_entity_poly.pdbx_seq_one_letter_code
_entity_poly.pdbx_strand_id
1 'polypeptide(L)'
;MSAIALCTAAAFAIAAPAEPLQKPDNTRLPTLGDTARQDLSPIVERKLGEEIMRDVRRDPAYLDDEPIIEYLNNLGNALVAAVPGTRGETNTDFSFFAMRDPNLNAFALPGGFIAAHTGLIVAAQNESELAGVMAHEIGHVSQRHIARALGQQKQDVLLPLAAMILAALASKASPDAAMGVLMGGQGLAVQRQLDFSRDAEREADRVGFQIMGAGGYDVTGMAGFFKRLQTATKLSGDIPAQLAHLSSHPLTAERLVDMQARIREIPKKSRVDNLDFQLVRARARVLQDESVTGRRDIKNALETQLKDPHRQLQAGAQYGLAVLALRQGNVAEAQSWLDKARATVKPKEGVLSAESHAGDGATMFAGLSIEIKLAPGQSAAVAEQAVKEADAARQRFPLSRAIAHQYGEALLAAGKHDDATRYLREQTQMYRDDAKLHDMLARAYSKQGKIALQHMALAESYVVAGALPAAVAQLDLARKAGDVSFYDQAVIDARERELRARQKAEREERGEKGDEKDKDRLAPRARPGRCQVPGVCT
;
A
#
# COMPACT_ATOMS: atom_id res chain seq x y z
N MET A 1 -2.52 31.45 -101.99
CA MET A 1 -3.14 32.64 -101.40
C MET A 1 -3.25 32.43 -99.89
N SER A 2 -2.98 33.48 -99.13
CA SER A 2 -2.50 33.53 -97.74
C SER A 2 -3.47 33.09 -96.61
N ALA A 3 -2.88 33.07 -95.40
CA ALA A 3 -3.44 33.25 -94.05
C ALA A 3 -3.84 31.94 -93.31
N ILE A 4 -3.07 31.46 -92.31
CA ILE A 4 -2.76 31.94 -90.93
C ILE A 4 -3.76 31.44 -89.87
N ALA A 5 -3.18 30.89 -88.79
CA ALA A 5 -3.71 30.70 -87.42
C ALA A 5 -4.75 29.58 -87.22
N LEU A 6 -4.77 28.80 -86.14
CA LEU A 6 -4.05 28.78 -84.86
C LEU A 6 -4.18 27.33 -84.33
N CYS A 7 -3.10 26.73 -83.83
CA CYS A 7 -3.12 25.37 -83.26
C CYS A 7 -3.62 25.38 -81.81
N THR A 8 -4.65 24.59 -81.51
CA THR A 8 -4.97 24.14 -80.14
C THR A 8 -5.28 22.64 -80.15
N ALA A 9 -4.32 21.84 -79.69
CA ALA A 9 -4.49 20.40 -79.49
C ALA A 9 -4.98 20.14 -78.07
N ALA A 10 -6.16 19.54 -77.96
CA ALA A 10 -6.75 19.10 -76.70
C ALA A 10 -6.12 17.77 -76.25
N ALA A 11 -5.61 17.74 -75.02
CA ALA A 11 -5.18 16.52 -74.34
C ALA A 11 -6.09 16.24 -73.15
N PHE A 12 -6.67 15.05 -73.12
CA PHE A 12 -7.50 14.50 -72.06
C PHE A 12 -6.69 14.38 -70.75
N ALA A 13 -7.20 14.95 -69.66
CA ALA A 13 -6.71 14.72 -68.30
C ALA A 13 -7.68 13.83 -67.53
N ILE A 14 -7.15 12.77 -66.92
CA ILE A 14 -7.85 11.79 -66.09
C ILE A 14 -8.12 12.44 -64.72
N ALA A 15 -9.39 12.52 -64.31
CA ALA A 15 -9.81 13.07 -63.02
C ALA A 15 -9.69 12.01 -61.91
N ALA A 16 -8.92 12.31 -60.86
CA ALA A 16 -8.90 11.57 -59.61
C ALA A 16 -10.11 11.97 -58.72
N PRO A 17 -10.67 11.06 -57.90
CA PRO A 17 -11.79 11.39 -57.02
C PRO A 17 -11.31 12.25 -55.83
N ALA A 18 -12.04 13.33 -55.55
CA ALA A 18 -11.81 14.23 -54.43
C ALA A 18 -12.34 13.64 -53.12
N GLU A 19 -11.52 13.66 -52.07
CA GLU A 19 -11.95 13.34 -50.69
C GLU A 19 -12.95 14.40 -50.16
N PRO A 20 -14.00 14.01 -49.42
CA PRO A 20 -14.93 14.97 -48.83
C PRO A 20 -14.31 15.64 -47.60
N LEU A 21 -14.29 16.98 -47.63
CA LEU A 21 -13.92 17.86 -46.52
C LEU A 21 -14.79 17.56 -45.28
N GLN A 22 -14.18 17.05 -44.21
CA GLN A 22 -14.81 16.96 -42.89
C GLN A 22 -15.06 18.37 -42.34
N LYS A 23 -16.33 18.69 -42.07
CA LYS A 23 -16.74 19.88 -41.31
C LYS A 23 -16.35 19.69 -39.84
N PRO A 24 -15.77 20.70 -39.18
CA PRO A 24 -15.56 20.65 -37.74
C PRO A 24 -16.92 20.70 -37.03
N ASP A 25 -17.21 19.67 -36.24
CA ASP A 25 -18.43 19.55 -35.43
C ASP A 25 -18.33 20.47 -34.20
N ASN A 26 -18.71 21.74 -34.38
CA ASN A 26 -18.84 22.74 -33.32
C ASN A 26 -20.20 22.62 -32.61
N THR A 27 -20.49 21.44 -32.05
CA THR A 27 -21.71 21.23 -31.25
C THR A 27 -21.42 20.61 -29.89
N ARG A 28 -20.40 21.12 -29.19
CA ARG A 28 -20.35 21.11 -27.72
C ARG A 28 -20.45 22.54 -27.22
N LEU A 29 -21.69 22.95 -26.92
CA LEU A 29 -21.93 24.15 -26.13
C LEU A 29 -21.15 24.00 -24.81
N PRO A 30 -20.33 24.99 -24.42
CA PRO A 30 -19.66 24.99 -23.13
C PRO A 30 -20.71 24.96 -22.02
N THR A 31 -20.70 23.93 -21.19
CA THR A 31 -21.52 23.89 -19.98
C THR A 31 -21.04 24.99 -19.03
N LEU A 32 -21.90 25.98 -18.78
CA LEU A 32 -21.72 26.99 -17.74
C LEU A 32 -21.74 26.30 -16.37
N GLY A 33 -20.56 25.85 -15.93
CA GLY A 33 -20.32 25.21 -14.63
C GLY A 33 -18.83 24.96 -14.35
N ASP A 34 -17.94 25.64 -15.07
CA ASP A 34 -16.49 25.39 -15.07
C ASP A 34 -15.75 26.09 -13.91
N THR A 35 -16.40 26.23 -12.75
CA THR A 35 -15.74 26.57 -11.49
C THR A 35 -15.02 25.35 -10.87
N ALA A 36 -15.17 24.16 -11.46
CA ALA A 36 -14.59 22.90 -10.98
C ALA A 36 -13.12 22.66 -11.42
N ARG A 37 -12.52 23.50 -12.27
CA ARG A 37 -11.08 23.39 -12.61
C ARG A 37 -10.15 24.03 -11.56
N GLN A 38 -10.48 23.90 -10.28
CA GLN A 38 -9.61 24.34 -9.17
C GLN A 38 -9.20 23.18 -8.23
N ASP A 39 -9.66 21.96 -8.50
CA ASP A 39 -9.24 20.77 -7.76
C ASP A 39 -7.91 20.22 -8.30
N LEU A 40 -7.13 19.54 -7.44
CA LEU A 40 -5.93 18.80 -7.87
C LEU A 40 -6.28 17.86 -9.03
N SER A 41 -5.44 17.76 -10.07
CA SER A 41 -5.66 16.74 -11.10
C SER A 41 -5.49 15.34 -10.50
N PRO A 42 -6.20 14.30 -10.97
CA PRO A 42 -6.07 12.96 -10.40
C PRO A 42 -4.64 12.39 -10.46
N ILE A 43 -3.85 12.75 -11.48
CA ILE A 43 -2.45 12.34 -11.60
C ILE A 43 -1.60 12.97 -10.48
N VAL A 44 -1.81 14.27 -10.21
CA VAL A 44 -1.11 14.97 -9.13
C VAL A 44 -1.57 14.43 -7.77
N GLU A 45 -2.86 14.16 -7.60
CA GLU A 45 -3.43 13.54 -6.40
C GLU A 45 -2.79 12.17 -6.11
N ARG A 46 -2.61 11.35 -7.15
CA ARG A 46 -1.92 10.06 -7.05
C ARG A 46 -0.46 10.20 -6.66
N LYS A 47 0.29 11.11 -7.31
CA LYS A 47 1.71 11.36 -6.99
C LYS A 47 1.86 11.82 -5.54
N LEU A 48 0.97 12.69 -5.06
CA LEU A 48 0.95 13.14 -3.67
C LEU A 48 0.71 11.96 -2.71
N GLY A 49 -0.27 11.09 -3.00
CA GLY A 49 -0.50 9.88 -2.21
C GLY A 49 0.71 8.97 -2.15
N GLU A 50 1.39 8.75 -3.27
CA GLU A 50 2.61 7.94 -3.34
C GLU A 50 3.76 8.53 -2.53
N GLU A 51 3.88 9.86 -2.48
CA GLU A 51 4.85 10.55 -1.63
C GLU A 51 4.55 10.36 -0.15
N ILE A 52 3.30 10.57 0.27
CA ILE A 52 2.87 10.33 1.66
C ILE A 52 3.11 8.86 2.04
N MET A 53 2.83 7.91 1.15
CA MET A 53 3.05 6.49 1.39
C MET A 53 4.52 6.11 1.60
N ARG A 54 5.48 6.87 1.07
CA ARG A 54 6.92 6.64 1.36
C ARG A 54 7.25 6.90 2.82
N ASP A 55 6.60 7.88 3.43
CA ASP A 55 6.81 8.21 4.84
C ASP A 55 5.97 7.31 5.75
N VAL A 56 4.72 7.00 5.36
CA VAL A 56 3.88 6.03 6.08
C VAL A 56 4.56 4.67 6.19
N ARG A 57 5.14 4.14 5.11
CA ARG A 57 5.85 2.84 5.13
C ARG A 57 7.10 2.82 6.02
N ARG A 58 7.64 3.99 6.38
CA ARG A 58 8.77 4.12 7.32
C ARG A 58 8.33 4.25 8.77
N ASP A 59 7.05 4.51 9.01
CA ASP A 59 6.49 4.61 10.34
C ASP A 59 6.52 3.23 11.03
N PRO A 60 7.02 3.10 12.27
CA PRO A 60 6.99 1.84 13.01
C PRO A 60 5.58 1.26 13.22
N ALA A 61 4.55 2.09 13.11
CA ALA A 61 3.15 1.68 13.16
C ALA A 61 2.66 1.09 11.83
N TYR A 62 3.35 1.25 10.69
CA TYR A 62 2.98 0.53 9.47
C TYR A 62 3.11 -0.98 9.69
N LEU A 63 2.02 -1.71 9.47
CA LEU A 63 1.98 -3.16 9.68
C LEU A 63 2.27 -3.89 8.36
N ASP A 64 3.54 -4.21 8.14
CA ASP A 64 4.01 -4.98 6.98
C ASP A 64 3.76 -6.49 7.15
N ASP A 65 2.48 -6.87 7.23
CA ASP A 65 2.03 -8.27 7.32
C ASP A 65 1.25 -8.66 6.07
N GLU A 66 1.87 -9.46 5.20
CA GLU A 66 1.31 -9.82 3.89
C GLU A 66 -0.05 -10.49 3.96
N PRO A 67 -0.32 -11.43 4.89
CA PRO A 67 -1.66 -12.02 5.00
C PRO A 67 -2.75 -10.99 5.32
N ILE A 68 -2.50 -10.04 6.23
CA ILE A 68 -3.43 -8.95 6.53
C ILE A 68 -3.58 -8.00 5.33
N ILE A 69 -2.47 -7.58 4.72
CA ILE A 69 -2.48 -6.68 3.56
C ILE A 69 -3.23 -7.31 2.39
N GLU A 70 -2.97 -8.58 2.07
CA GLU A 70 -3.63 -9.29 0.98
C GLU A 70 -5.14 -9.42 1.24
N TYR A 71 -5.54 -9.76 2.46
CA TYR A 71 -6.96 -9.79 2.82
C TYR A 71 -7.63 -8.43 2.66
N LEU A 72 -7.01 -7.35 3.15
CA LEU A 72 -7.57 -5.99 3.01
C LEU A 72 -7.68 -5.57 1.55
N ASN A 73 -6.69 -5.91 0.71
CA ASN A 73 -6.73 -5.63 -0.71
C ASN A 73 -7.79 -6.47 -1.43
N ASN A 74 -7.97 -7.74 -1.08
CA ASN A 74 -9.01 -8.59 -1.65
C ASN A 74 -10.41 -8.06 -1.29
N LEU A 75 -10.63 -7.72 -0.01
CA LEU A 75 -11.88 -7.13 0.47
C LEU A 75 -12.15 -5.78 -0.22
N GLY A 76 -11.18 -4.88 -0.18
CA GLY A 76 -11.30 -3.54 -0.74
C GLY A 76 -11.50 -3.55 -2.26
N ASN A 77 -10.75 -4.37 -2.99
CA ASN A 77 -10.93 -4.50 -4.44
C ASN A 77 -12.27 -5.14 -4.83
N ALA A 78 -12.78 -6.08 -4.04
CA ALA A 78 -14.13 -6.61 -4.24
C ALA A 78 -15.21 -5.53 -4.07
N LEU A 79 -15.05 -4.64 -3.07
CA LEU A 79 -15.92 -3.48 -2.87
C LEU A 79 -15.82 -2.49 -4.03
N VAL A 80 -14.61 -2.10 -4.43
CA VAL A 80 -14.37 -1.16 -5.54
C VAL A 80 -14.93 -1.69 -6.86
N ALA A 81 -14.79 -3.00 -7.12
CA ALA A 81 -15.27 -3.63 -8.35
C ALA A 81 -16.80 -3.80 -8.39
N ALA A 82 -17.49 -3.72 -7.24
CA ALA A 82 -18.92 -3.97 -7.16
C ALA A 82 -19.77 -2.89 -7.85
N VAL A 83 -19.28 -1.65 -7.90
CA VAL A 83 -19.99 -0.52 -8.52
C VAL A 83 -19.14 0.07 -9.66
N PRO A 84 -19.62 0.01 -10.92
CA PRO A 84 -18.93 0.64 -12.04
C PRO A 84 -18.72 2.15 -11.82
N GLY A 85 -17.53 2.66 -12.15
CA GLY A 85 -17.19 4.07 -11.98
C GLY A 85 -16.61 4.44 -10.61
N THR A 86 -16.57 3.53 -9.63
CA THR A 86 -15.96 3.78 -8.30
C THR A 86 -14.49 4.22 -8.40
N ARG A 87 -13.75 3.74 -9.41
CA ARG A 87 -12.35 4.14 -9.68
C ARG A 87 -12.20 5.53 -10.31
N GLY A 88 -13.31 6.21 -10.60
CA GLY A 88 -13.32 7.54 -11.20
C GLY A 88 -12.76 7.57 -12.62
N GLU A 89 -12.56 8.78 -13.13
CA GLU A 89 -12.16 9.06 -14.52
C GLU A 89 -10.78 8.53 -14.90
N THR A 90 -9.87 8.42 -13.93
CA THR A 90 -8.51 7.91 -14.17
C THR A 90 -8.36 6.41 -13.95
N ASN A 91 -9.44 5.74 -13.56
CA ASN A 91 -9.44 4.31 -13.25
C ASN A 91 -8.27 3.91 -12.32
N THR A 92 -7.95 4.78 -11.35
CA THR A 92 -6.76 4.60 -10.49
C THR A 92 -6.96 3.39 -9.58
N ASP A 93 -5.89 2.62 -9.40
CA ASP A 93 -5.91 1.46 -8.51
C ASP A 93 -5.95 1.88 -7.04
N PHE A 94 -6.83 1.22 -6.29
CA PHE A 94 -6.88 1.33 -4.84
C PHE A 94 -5.82 0.43 -4.21
N SER A 95 -5.22 0.91 -3.13
CA SER A 95 -4.25 0.15 -2.33
C SER A 95 -4.65 0.21 -0.86
N PHE A 96 -4.84 -0.95 -0.27
CA PHE A 96 -5.27 -1.06 1.12
C PHE A 96 -4.09 -1.52 2.00
N PHE A 97 -3.95 -0.94 3.18
CA PHE A 97 -2.86 -1.29 4.10
C PHE A 97 -3.30 -1.22 5.56
N ALA A 98 -2.48 -1.76 6.46
CA ALA A 98 -2.77 -1.83 7.88
C ALA A 98 -1.81 -0.98 8.71
N MET A 99 -2.33 -0.37 9.77
CA MET A 99 -1.55 0.31 10.81
C MET A 99 -1.71 -0.43 12.14
N ARG A 100 -0.60 -0.77 12.79
CA ARG A 100 -0.54 -1.30 14.16
C ARG A 100 -0.89 -0.19 15.15
N ASP A 101 -2.19 0.03 15.30
CA ASP A 101 -2.77 0.97 16.26
C ASP A 101 -4.03 0.33 16.87
N PRO A 102 -4.16 0.31 18.21
CA PRO A 102 -5.31 -0.26 18.88
C PRO A 102 -6.58 0.60 18.83
N ASN A 103 -6.48 1.85 18.39
CA ASN A 103 -7.63 2.73 18.21
C ASN A 103 -8.48 2.25 17.03
N LEU A 104 -9.80 2.37 17.16
CA LEU A 104 -10.75 2.04 16.11
C LEU A 104 -10.72 3.17 15.08
N ASN A 105 -9.99 2.95 13.99
CA ASN A 105 -9.88 3.89 12.89
C ASN A 105 -9.64 3.21 11.53
N ALA A 106 -10.05 3.93 10.49
CA ALA A 106 -9.62 3.78 9.11
C ALA A 106 -9.53 5.17 8.50
N PHE A 107 -8.73 5.33 7.45
CA PHE A 107 -8.63 6.60 6.76
C PHE A 107 -8.20 6.45 5.31
N ALA A 108 -8.63 7.38 4.47
CA ALA A 108 -8.16 7.52 3.11
C ALA A 108 -7.05 8.58 2.98
N LEU A 109 -6.07 8.30 2.13
CA LEU A 109 -5.09 9.26 1.63
C LEU A 109 -5.40 9.58 0.15
N PRO A 110 -4.91 10.72 -0.38
CA PRO A 110 -5.03 11.06 -1.79
C PRO A 110 -4.60 9.91 -2.70
N GLY A 111 -5.27 9.74 -3.85
CA GLY A 111 -4.81 8.80 -4.87
C GLY A 111 -5.11 7.32 -4.62
N GLY A 112 -6.07 7.02 -3.74
CA GLY A 112 -6.63 5.67 -3.58
C GLY A 112 -5.94 4.79 -2.54
N PHE A 113 -5.16 5.35 -1.63
CA PHE A 113 -4.58 4.59 -0.53
C PHE A 113 -5.50 4.64 0.68
N ILE A 114 -5.89 3.49 1.23
CA ILE A 114 -6.80 3.40 2.38
C ILE A 114 -6.15 2.54 3.47
N ALA A 115 -6.07 3.11 4.67
CA ALA A 115 -5.54 2.46 5.86
C ALA A 115 -6.67 1.89 6.72
N ALA A 116 -6.44 0.72 7.32
CA ALA A 116 -7.23 0.21 8.43
C ALA A 116 -6.34 0.03 9.67
N HIS A 117 -6.78 0.51 10.83
CA HIS A 117 -6.07 0.23 12.07
C HIS A 117 -6.35 -1.21 12.54
N THR A 118 -5.37 -1.84 13.19
CA THR A 118 -5.58 -3.16 13.81
C THR A 118 -6.74 -3.17 14.80
N GLY A 119 -6.95 -2.07 15.54
CA GLY A 119 -8.09 -1.91 16.45
C GLY A 119 -9.44 -2.05 15.76
N LEU A 120 -9.59 -1.49 14.55
CA LEU A 120 -10.80 -1.65 13.73
C LEU A 120 -11.02 -3.12 13.33
N ILE A 121 -9.98 -3.77 12.79
CA ILE A 121 -10.06 -5.17 12.35
C ILE A 121 -10.45 -6.08 13.52
N VAL A 122 -9.84 -5.86 14.69
CA VAL A 122 -10.07 -6.65 15.91
C VAL A 122 -11.45 -6.40 16.53
N ALA A 123 -11.97 -5.18 16.45
CA ALA A 123 -13.26 -4.78 17.03
C ALA A 123 -14.47 -5.13 16.14
N ALA A 124 -14.27 -5.32 14.83
CA ALA A 124 -15.32 -5.74 13.92
C ALA A 124 -15.91 -7.10 14.37
N GLN A 125 -17.25 -7.15 14.52
CA GLN A 125 -17.96 -8.34 14.96
C GLN A 125 -18.15 -9.34 13.81
N ASN A 126 -18.28 -8.82 12.58
CA ASN A 126 -18.45 -9.58 11.35
C ASN A 126 -17.73 -8.87 10.17
N GLU A 127 -17.57 -9.57 9.04
CA GLU A 127 -16.88 -9.05 7.86
C GLU A 127 -17.63 -7.85 7.25
N SER A 128 -18.96 -7.83 7.35
CA SER A 128 -19.78 -6.73 6.80
C SER A 128 -19.59 -5.41 7.55
N GLU A 129 -19.22 -5.44 8.83
CA GLU A 129 -18.88 -4.22 9.57
C GLU A 129 -17.56 -3.62 9.12
N LEU A 130 -16.53 -4.46 8.95
CA LEU A 130 -15.26 -4.02 8.39
C LEU A 130 -15.50 -3.50 6.96
N ALA A 131 -16.22 -4.24 6.13
CA ALA A 131 -16.58 -3.84 4.79
C ALA A 131 -17.34 -2.49 4.75
N GLY A 132 -18.19 -2.22 5.74
CA GLY A 132 -18.92 -0.95 5.84
C GLY A 132 -18.01 0.25 6.10
N VAL A 133 -17.03 0.11 7.00
CA VAL A 133 -16.03 1.17 7.22
C VAL A 133 -15.14 1.32 5.98
N MET A 134 -14.68 0.23 5.38
CA MET A 134 -13.87 0.31 4.16
C MET A 134 -14.64 0.93 2.97
N ALA A 135 -15.93 0.60 2.82
CA ALA A 135 -16.79 1.17 1.78
C ALA A 135 -17.03 2.67 1.99
N HIS A 136 -17.12 3.13 3.24
CA HIS A 136 -17.15 4.56 3.60
C HIS A 136 -15.88 5.28 3.12
N GLU A 137 -14.71 4.74 3.43
CA GLU A 137 -13.43 5.30 2.98
C GLU A 137 -13.28 5.28 1.45
N ILE A 138 -13.73 4.22 0.78
CA ILE A 138 -13.81 4.17 -0.69
C ILE A 138 -14.75 5.28 -1.21
N GLY A 139 -15.85 5.57 -0.50
CA GLY A 139 -16.71 6.72 -0.75
C GLY A 139 -15.93 8.03 -0.75
N HIS A 140 -15.11 8.28 0.29
CA HIS A 140 -14.27 9.49 0.34
C HIS A 140 -13.32 9.64 -0.84
N VAL A 141 -12.65 8.56 -1.23
CA VAL A 141 -11.73 8.56 -2.38
C VAL A 141 -12.48 8.74 -3.69
N SER A 142 -13.53 7.95 -3.93
CA SER A 142 -14.28 7.96 -5.19
C SER A 142 -14.94 9.32 -5.46
N GLN A 143 -15.41 9.99 -4.41
CA GLN A 143 -15.96 11.34 -4.49
C GLN A 143 -14.88 12.43 -4.38
N ARG A 144 -13.61 12.05 -4.29
CA ARG A 144 -12.45 12.97 -4.26
C ARG A 144 -12.57 14.02 -3.16
N HIS A 145 -13.11 13.65 -2.00
CA HIS A 145 -13.36 14.58 -0.89
C HIS A 145 -12.10 15.32 -0.45
N ILE A 146 -10.95 14.64 -0.40
CA ILE A 146 -9.67 15.25 -0.03
C ILE A 146 -9.25 16.28 -1.08
N ALA A 147 -9.32 15.95 -2.37
CA ALA A 147 -8.97 16.88 -3.46
C ALA A 147 -9.89 18.10 -3.49
N ARG A 148 -11.20 17.91 -3.30
CA ARG A 148 -12.18 19.01 -3.22
C ARG A 148 -11.95 19.92 -2.01
N ALA A 149 -11.63 19.34 -0.85
CA ALA A 149 -11.30 20.10 0.35
C ALA A 149 -10.04 20.98 0.13
N LEU A 150 -8.99 20.40 -0.48
CA LEU A 150 -7.77 21.12 -0.81
C LEU A 150 -7.99 22.23 -1.86
N GLY A 151 -8.85 21.98 -2.85
CA GLY A 151 -9.21 22.98 -3.89
C GLY A 151 -10.06 24.15 -3.35
N GLN A 152 -10.92 23.89 -2.36
CA GLN A 152 -11.79 24.91 -1.76
C GLN A 152 -11.07 25.82 -0.75
N GLN A 153 -10.02 25.34 -0.07
CA GLN A 153 -9.20 26.14 0.84
C GLN A 153 -8.11 26.91 0.09
N LYS A 154 -8.51 27.99 -0.58
CA LYS A 154 -7.69 28.78 -1.54
C LYS A 154 -6.35 29.35 -1.05
N GLN A 155 -5.93 29.23 0.21
CA GLN A 155 -4.63 29.75 0.67
C GLN A 155 -4.15 29.21 2.04
N ASP A 156 -5.05 28.82 2.94
CA ASP A 156 -4.69 28.57 4.35
C ASP A 156 -4.31 27.12 4.71
N VAL A 157 -4.67 26.12 3.90
CA VAL A 157 -4.28 24.69 4.13
C VAL A 157 -3.23 24.19 3.14
N LEU A 158 -3.16 24.78 1.94
CA LEU A 158 -2.04 24.55 1.04
C LEU A 158 -0.71 24.99 1.65
N LEU A 159 -0.68 26.05 2.46
CA LEU A 159 0.57 26.55 3.04
C LEU A 159 1.10 25.64 4.17
N PRO A 160 0.29 25.15 5.15
CA PRO A 160 0.70 24.12 6.09
C PRO A 160 0.97 22.77 5.43
N LEU A 161 0.17 22.33 4.45
CA LEU A 161 0.42 21.05 3.76
C LEU A 161 1.68 21.11 2.90
N ALA A 162 1.90 22.20 2.15
CA ALA A 162 3.15 22.43 1.43
C ALA A 162 4.32 22.66 2.37
N ALA A 163 4.14 23.31 3.52
CA ALA A 163 5.16 23.47 4.57
C ALA A 163 5.44 22.16 5.31
N MET A 164 4.46 21.26 5.45
CA MET A 164 4.63 19.92 5.99
C MET A 164 5.34 19.01 4.99
N ILE A 165 4.99 19.10 3.69
CA ILE A 165 5.76 18.48 2.61
C ILE A 165 7.18 19.04 2.62
N LEU A 166 7.37 20.36 2.68
CA LEU A 166 8.70 20.99 2.80
C LEU A 166 9.45 20.56 4.06
N ALA A 167 8.80 20.45 5.23
CA ALA A 167 9.42 20.12 6.51
C ALA A 167 9.76 18.62 6.64
N ALA A 168 8.91 17.73 6.13
CA ALA A 168 9.20 16.31 5.95
C ALA A 168 10.44 16.13 5.06
N LEU A 169 10.58 16.97 4.03
CA LEU A 169 11.71 16.97 3.11
C LEU A 169 12.98 17.65 3.69
N ALA A 170 12.84 18.68 4.54
CA ALA A 170 13.94 19.45 5.14
C ALA A 170 14.61 18.79 6.37
N SER A 171 13.93 17.84 7.03
CA SER A 171 14.45 17.08 8.18
C SER A 171 15.73 16.24 7.89
N LYS A 172 16.21 16.24 6.64
CA LYS A 172 17.40 15.51 6.17
C LYS A 172 18.66 16.37 6.01
N ALA A 173 18.60 17.68 6.32
CA ALA A 173 19.71 18.62 6.09
C ALA A 173 20.50 19.04 7.35
N SER A 174 19.98 18.86 8.57
CA SER A 174 20.75 19.15 9.80
C SER A 174 20.37 18.21 10.97
N PRO A 175 21.36 17.64 11.70
CA PRO A 175 21.11 16.77 12.86
C PRO A 175 20.38 17.46 14.04
N ASP A 176 20.50 18.79 14.15
CA ASP A 176 20.01 19.53 15.32
C ASP A 176 18.59 20.09 15.17
N ALA A 177 18.08 20.28 13.93
CA ALA A 177 16.65 20.55 13.69
C ALA A 177 15.80 19.25 13.67
N ALA A 178 16.48 18.11 13.70
CA ALA A 178 15.92 16.78 13.53
C ALA A 178 15.16 16.30 14.79
N MET A 179 15.56 16.75 15.98
CA MET A 179 14.96 16.29 17.25
C MET A 179 13.51 16.75 17.48
N GLY A 180 13.04 17.78 16.78
CA GLY A 180 11.66 18.27 16.89
C GLY A 180 10.68 17.76 15.83
N VAL A 181 11.19 17.18 14.73
CA VAL A 181 10.40 16.80 13.53
C VAL A 181 10.50 15.31 13.17
N LEU A 182 11.51 14.57 13.67
CA LEU A 182 11.77 13.17 13.28
C LEU A 182 10.98 12.09 14.03
N MET A 183 10.11 12.41 14.99
CA MET A 183 9.26 11.38 15.60
C MET A 183 7.96 11.25 14.80
N GLY A 184 7.95 10.25 13.91
CA GLY A 184 6.83 9.65 13.18
C GLY A 184 5.47 10.38 13.20
N GLY A 185 4.98 10.75 12.02
CA GLY A 185 3.56 11.06 11.89
C GLY A 185 3.15 12.13 10.88
N GLN A 186 3.94 12.52 9.87
CA GLN A 186 3.48 13.54 8.92
C GLN A 186 2.22 13.10 8.15
N GLY A 187 2.13 11.85 7.70
CA GLY A 187 0.90 11.29 7.10
C GLY A 187 -0.28 11.20 8.09
N LEU A 188 0.01 10.85 9.35
CA LEU A 188 -0.98 10.86 10.44
C LEU A 188 -1.42 12.28 10.83
N ALA A 189 -0.55 13.28 10.72
CA ALA A 189 -0.83 14.68 11.00
C ALA A 189 -1.73 15.29 9.93
N VAL A 190 -1.52 14.93 8.65
CA VAL A 190 -2.44 15.27 7.55
C VAL A 190 -3.83 14.71 7.86
N GLN A 191 -3.93 13.43 8.25
CA GLN A 191 -5.22 12.84 8.61
C GLN A 191 -5.88 13.53 9.81
N ARG A 192 -5.11 13.86 10.86
CA ARG A 192 -5.62 14.56 12.06
C ARG A 192 -6.10 15.99 11.77
N GLN A 193 -5.78 16.55 10.61
CA GLN A 193 -6.25 17.88 10.18
C GLN A 193 -7.41 17.81 9.18
N LEU A 194 -7.76 16.63 8.66
CA LEU A 194 -8.86 16.45 7.71
C LEU A 194 -10.17 16.23 8.46
N ASP A 195 -10.83 17.33 8.82
CA ASP A 195 -12.24 17.31 9.23
C ASP A 195 -13.11 17.32 7.97
N PHE A 196 -13.77 16.21 7.67
CA PHE A 196 -14.69 16.16 6.54
C PHE A 196 -15.97 16.96 6.83
N SER A 197 -16.46 17.68 5.82
CA SER A 197 -17.73 18.39 5.93
C SER A 197 -18.89 17.42 6.15
N ARG A 198 -19.97 17.89 6.78
CA ARG A 198 -21.18 17.07 6.96
C ARG A 198 -21.76 16.57 5.63
N ASP A 199 -21.58 17.34 4.55
CA ASP A 199 -22.04 16.96 3.22
C ASP A 199 -21.18 15.84 2.65
N ALA A 200 -19.87 15.90 2.83
CA ALA A 200 -18.93 14.85 2.43
C ALA A 200 -19.23 13.54 3.17
N GLU A 201 -19.50 13.60 4.48
CA GLU A 201 -19.88 12.43 5.27
C GLU A 201 -21.18 11.78 4.79
N ARG A 202 -22.23 12.59 4.50
CA ARG A 202 -23.51 12.08 3.98
C ARG A 202 -23.36 11.46 2.59
N GLU A 203 -22.49 12.01 1.77
CA GLU A 203 -22.20 11.48 0.44
C GLU A 203 -21.41 10.16 0.53
N ALA A 204 -20.37 10.12 1.38
CA ALA A 204 -19.59 8.91 1.64
C ALA A 204 -20.45 7.77 2.22
N ASP A 205 -21.35 8.08 3.16
CA ASP A 205 -22.32 7.12 3.68
C ASP A 205 -23.14 6.52 2.54
N ARG A 206 -23.78 7.37 1.73
CA ARG A 206 -24.64 6.95 0.61
C ARG A 206 -23.90 6.07 -0.39
N VAL A 207 -22.70 6.47 -0.79
CA VAL A 207 -21.86 5.70 -1.72
C VAL A 207 -21.42 4.38 -1.08
N GLY A 208 -21.05 4.40 0.20
CA GLY A 208 -20.71 3.20 0.97
C GLY A 208 -21.84 2.17 0.99
N PHE A 209 -23.10 2.59 1.22
CA PHE A 209 -24.26 1.71 1.15
C PHE A 209 -24.46 1.08 -0.23
N GLN A 210 -24.26 1.85 -1.30
CA GLN A 210 -24.34 1.33 -2.68
C GLN A 210 -23.27 0.29 -2.95
N ILE A 211 -22.03 0.58 -2.55
CA ILE A 211 -20.88 -0.33 -2.68
C ILE A 211 -21.13 -1.63 -1.92
N MET A 212 -21.54 -1.54 -0.64
CA MET A 212 -21.84 -2.73 0.17
C MET A 212 -22.97 -3.57 -0.42
N GLY A 213 -24.08 -2.93 -0.80
CA GLY A 213 -25.24 -3.61 -1.37
C GLY A 213 -24.92 -4.33 -2.68
N ALA A 214 -24.16 -3.68 -3.56
CA ALA A 214 -23.68 -4.26 -4.81
C ALA A 214 -22.66 -5.39 -4.58
N GLY A 215 -21.77 -5.24 -3.60
CA GLY A 215 -20.77 -6.25 -3.21
C GLY A 215 -21.34 -7.44 -2.44
N GLY A 216 -22.65 -7.46 -2.18
CA GLY A 216 -23.33 -8.56 -1.49
C GLY A 216 -23.04 -8.63 0.01
N TYR A 217 -22.64 -7.53 0.65
CA TYR A 217 -22.45 -7.44 2.09
C TYR A 217 -23.76 -7.07 2.80
N ASP A 218 -23.87 -7.41 4.09
CA ASP A 218 -25.00 -6.96 4.90
C ASP A 218 -24.81 -5.47 5.25
N VAL A 219 -25.59 -4.61 4.59
CA VAL A 219 -25.57 -3.16 4.80
C VAL A 219 -25.92 -2.73 6.22
N THR A 220 -26.52 -3.61 7.03
CA THR A 220 -26.73 -3.33 8.46
C THR A 220 -25.43 -3.30 9.25
N GLY A 221 -24.34 -3.89 8.72
CA GLY A 221 -23.01 -3.87 9.32
C GLY A 221 -22.49 -2.44 9.54
N MET A 222 -22.57 -1.57 8.52
CA MET A 222 -22.13 -0.18 8.63
C MET A 222 -22.86 0.57 9.76
N ALA A 223 -24.20 0.55 9.74
CA ALA A 223 -24.98 1.22 10.78
C ALA A 223 -24.81 0.57 12.17
N GLY A 224 -24.65 -0.76 12.24
CA GLY A 224 -24.39 -1.50 13.47
C GLY A 224 -23.07 -1.08 14.11
N PHE A 225 -22.00 -0.99 13.31
CA PHE A 225 -20.69 -0.52 13.76
C PHE A 225 -20.76 0.91 14.30
N PHE A 226 -21.30 1.85 13.52
CA PHE A 226 -21.44 3.24 13.94
C PHE A 226 -22.31 3.42 15.18
N LYS A 227 -23.41 2.68 15.29
CA LYS A 227 -24.26 2.70 16.49
C LYS A 227 -23.49 2.25 17.73
N ARG A 228 -22.62 1.24 17.62
CA ARG A 228 -21.77 0.82 18.74
C ARG A 228 -20.72 1.86 19.10
N LEU A 229 -20.09 2.49 18.12
CA LEU A 229 -19.20 3.64 18.35
C LEU A 229 -19.91 4.75 19.12
N GLN A 230 -21.12 5.12 18.70
CA GLN A 230 -21.94 6.13 19.40
C GLN A 230 -22.33 5.71 20.83
N THR A 231 -22.59 4.41 21.03
CA THR A 231 -22.96 3.90 22.37
C THR A 231 -21.76 3.96 23.31
N ALA A 232 -20.57 3.64 22.81
CA ALA A 232 -19.33 3.72 23.57
C ALA A 232 -18.97 5.16 23.97
N THR A 233 -19.17 6.16 23.10
CA THR A 233 -18.92 7.57 23.47
C THR A 233 -19.89 8.11 24.51
N LYS A 234 -21.18 7.78 24.42
CA LYS A 234 -22.20 8.24 25.39
C LYS A 234 -21.92 7.76 26.81
N LEU A 235 -21.31 6.58 26.97
CA LEU A 235 -20.95 6.03 28.27
C LEU A 235 -19.72 6.71 28.88
N SER A 236 -18.85 7.31 28.06
CA SER A 236 -17.59 7.92 28.49
C SER A 236 -17.65 9.43 28.68
N GLY A 237 -18.71 10.12 28.23
CA GLY A 237 -18.88 11.58 28.37
C GLY A 237 -18.06 12.41 27.37
N ASP A 238 -16.86 11.94 27.02
CA ASP A 238 -16.01 12.44 25.93
C ASP A 238 -15.83 11.36 24.85
N ILE A 239 -15.35 11.75 23.65
CA ILE A 239 -14.90 10.76 22.65
C ILE A 239 -13.62 10.10 23.19
N PRO A 240 -13.64 8.81 23.56
CA PRO A 240 -12.43 8.15 24.04
C PRO A 240 -11.36 8.19 22.94
N ALA A 241 -10.09 8.37 23.31
CA ALA A 241 -8.98 8.35 22.36
C ALA A 241 -8.96 7.07 21.50
N GLN A 242 -9.53 5.97 22.03
CA GLN A 242 -9.71 4.69 21.36
C GLN A 242 -10.70 4.72 20.18
N LEU A 243 -11.50 5.77 20.03
CA LEU A 243 -12.48 5.94 18.95
C LEU A 243 -12.04 7.03 17.95
N ALA A 244 -10.76 7.01 17.55
CA ALA A 244 -10.16 8.00 16.67
C ALA A 244 -10.92 8.24 15.35
N HIS A 245 -11.67 7.23 14.85
CA HIS A 245 -12.55 7.41 13.69
C HIS A 245 -13.58 8.52 13.86
N LEU A 246 -14.12 8.72 15.07
CA LEU A 246 -15.12 9.76 15.34
C LEU A 246 -14.53 11.17 15.39
N SER A 247 -13.20 11.29 15.49
CA SER A 247 -12.52 12.58 15.44
C SER A 247 -12.49 13.15 14.03
N SER A 248 -12.18 12.32 13.01
CA SER A 248 -12.20 12.76 11.59
C SER A 248 -13.55 12.54 10.89
N HIS A 249 -14.39 11.63 11.41
CA HIS A 249 -15.73 11.34 10.90
C HIS A 249 -16.81 11.51 11.98
N PRO A 250 -17.21 12.74 12.33
CA PRO A 250 -18.22 12.96 13.36
C PRO A 250 -19.55 12.28 13.02
N LEU A 251 -19.96 11.35 13.88
CA LEU A 251 -21.22 10.62 13.74
C LEU A 251 -22.37 11.41 14.40
N THR A 252 -23.19 12.06 13.58
CA THR A 252 -24.37 12.80 14.05
C THR A 252 -25.61 11.91 14.16
N ALA A 253 -26.59 12.33 14.96
CA ALA A 253 -27.89 11.64 15.03
C ALA A 253 -28.61 11.63 13.67
N GLU A 254 -28.48 12.70 12.90
CA GLU A 254 -29.00 12.82 11.53
C GLU A 254 -28.46 11.71 10.62
N ARG A 255 -27.14 11.51 10.59
CA ARG A 255 -26.51 10.45 9.79
C ARG A 255 -27.04 9.08 10.17
N LEU A 256 -27.11 8.77 11.47
CA LEU A 256 -27.63 7.47 11.92
C LEU A 256 -29.10 7.24 11.50
N VAL A 257 -29.93 8.29 11.50
CA VAL A 257 -31.31 8.23 11.00
C VAL A 257 -31.35 8.01 9.48
N ASP A 258 -30.52 8.72 8.71
CA ASP A 258 -30.41 8.52 7.25
C ASP A 258 -29.97 7.09 6.92
N MET A 259 -28.94 6.58 7.60
CA MET A 259 -28.49 5.18 7.47
C MET A 259 -29.62 4.18 7.74
N GLN A 260 -30.39 4.39 8.82
CA GLN A 260 -31.52 3.53 9.16
C GLN A 260 -32.67 3.60 8.13
N ALA A 261 -32.89 4.76 7.52
CA ALA A 261 -33.87 4.90 6.43
C ALA A 261 -33.41 4.10 5.21
N ARG A 262 -32.15 4.25 4.78
CA ARG A 262 -31.57 3.53 3.63
C ARG A 262 -31.58 2.02 3.79
N ILE A 263 -31.29 1.51 4.99
CA ILE A 263 -31.34 0.07 5.28
C ILE A 263 -32.71 -0.53 4.94
N ARG A 264 -33.80 0.23 5.08
CA ARG A 264 -35.16 -0.26 4.76
C ARG A 264 -35.41 -0.38 3.25
N GLU A 265 -34.65 0.36 2.45
CA GLU A 265 -34.77 0.38 0.98
C GLU A 265 -33.91 -0.70 0.32
N ILE A 266 -32.89 -1.20 1.02
CA ILE A 266 -31.96 -2.21 0.51
C ILE A 266 -32.42 -3.61 0.99
N PRO A 267 -32.65 -4.57 0.08
CA PRO A 267 -33.01 -5.93 0.47
C PRO A 267 -31.96 -6.53 1.41
N LYS A 268 -32.40 -7.04 2.56
CA LYS A 268 -31.50 -7.66 3.53
C LYS A 268 -30.89 -8.93 2.93
N LYS A 269 -29.57 -8.93 2.76
CA LYS A 269 -28.79 -10.13 2.44
C LYS A 269 -28.03 -10.54 3.70
N SER A 270 -28.41 -11.67 4.28
CA SER A 270 -27.63 -12.28 5.36
C SER A 270 -26.41 -12.95 4.75
N ARG A 271 -25.22 -12.46 5.04
CA ARG A 271 -23.95 -13.07 4.63
C ARG A 271 -23.35 -13.81 5.81
N VAL A 272 -22.94 -15.07 5.60
CA VAL A 272 -22.10 -15.78 6.57
C VAL A 272 -20.69 -15.24 6.42
N ASP A 273 -20.04 -14.92 7.54
CA ASP A 273 -18.67 -14.44 7.52
C ASP A 273 -17.74 -15.45 6.86
N ASN A 274 -16.84 -14.91 6.05
CA ASN A 274 -15.70 -15.64 5.51
C ASN A 274 -14.79 -16.09 6.68
N LEU A 275 -14.28 -17.33 6.64
CA LEU A 275 -13.29 -17.79 7.61
C LEU A 275 -12.04 -16.90 7.60
N ASP A 276 -11.60 -16.41 6.44
CA ASP A 276 -10.46 -15.49 6.30
C ASP A 276 -10.59 -14.29 7.22
N PHE A 277 -11.78 -13.68 7.33
CA PHE A 277 -12.01 -12.58 8.26
C PHE A 277 -11.68 -12.98 9.70
N GLN A 278 -12.12 -14.16 10.13
CA GLN A 278 -11.84 -14.65 11.49
C GLN A 278 -10.35 -14.94 11.71
N LEU A 279 -9.66 -15.48 10.70
CA LEU A 279 -8.21 -15.75 10.76
C LEU A 279 -7.40 -14.45 10.79
N VAL A 280 -7.76 -13.48 9.94
CA VAL A 280 -7.12 -12.15 9.88
C VAL A 280 -7.37 -11.37 11.15
N ARG A 281 -8.60 -11.42 11.69
CA ARG A 281 -8.92 -10.79 12.98
C ARG A 281 -8.07 -11.35 14.11
N ALA A 282 -7.88 -12.67 14.14
CA ALA A 282 -7.00 -13.31 15.12
C ALA A 282 -5.53 -12.93 14.92
N ARG A 283 -5.04 -12.88 13.68
CA ARG A 283 -3.68 -12.45 13.34
C ARG A 283 -3.42 -11.00 13.74
N ALA A 284 -4.33 -10.09 13.37
CA ALA A 284 -4.25 -8.68 13.72
C ALA A 284 -4.22 -8.48 15.24
N ARG A 285 -5.02 -9.25 16.00
CA ARG A 285 -4.99 -9.22 17.47
C ARG A 285 -3.63 -9.59 18.04
N VAL A 286 -2.96 -10.61 17.48
CA VAL A 286 -1.62 -11.01 17.92
C VAL A 286 -0.57 -9.95 17.60
N LEU A 287 -0.66 -9.33 16.41
CA LEU A 287 0.33 -8.36 15.93
C LEU A 287 0.10 -6.93 16.46
N GLN A 288 -1.06 -6.65 17.07
CA GLN A 288 -1.42 -5.36 17.65
C GLN A 288 -0.57 -5.00 18.87
N ASP A 289 -0.30 -5.97 19.77
CA ASP A 289 0.53 -5.79 20.96
C ASP A 289 1.38 -7.04 21.24
N GLU A 290 2.66 -6.96 20.87
CA GLU A 290 3.64 -8.03 21.04
C GLU A 290 4.41 -7.96 22.38
N SER A 291 4.01 -7.07 23.29
CA SER A 291 4.57 -7.00 24.64
C SER A 291 4.29 -8.28 25.43
N VAL A 292 4.99 -8.48 26.55
CA VAL A 292 4.78 -9.66 27.41
C VAL A 292 3.36 -9.68 27.98
N THR A 293 2.85 -8.52 28.41
CA THR A 293 1.49 -8.35 28.89
C THR A 293 0.47 -8.55 27.79
N GLY A 294 0.68 -7.92 26.62
CA GLY A 294 -0.19 -8.08 25.45
C GLY A 294 -0.33 -9.54 25.06
N ARG A 295 0.78 -10.25 24.91
CA ARG A 295 0.79 -11.69 24.58
C ARG A 295 0.00 -12.55 25.57
N ARG A 296 0.11 -12.28 26.88
CA ARG A 296 -0.66 -12.98 27.91
C ARG A 296 -2.15 -12.70 27.77
N ASP A 297 -2.52 -11.44 27.60
CA ASP A 297 -3.92 -11.03 27.54
C ASP A 297 -4.59 -11.55 26.25
N ILE A 298 -3.85 -11.53 25.13
CA ILE A 298 -4.26 -12.13 23.85
C ILE A 298 -4.47 -13.64 23.99
N LYS A 299 -3.54 -14.35 24.65
CA LYS A 299 -3.69 -15.79 24.91
C LYS A 299 -4.98 -16.08 25.68
N ASN A 300 -5.23 -15.37 26.77
CA ASN A 300 -6.44 -15.54 27.58
C ASN A 300 -7.72 -15.26 26.77
N ALA A 301 -7.69 -14.23 25.92
CA ALA A 301 -8.82 -13.89 25.06
C ALA A 301 -9.10 -14.98 24.01
N LEU A 302 -8.06 -15.51 23.37
CA LEU A 302 -8.19 -16.60 22.38
C LEU A 302 -8.67 -17.89 23.05
N GLU A 303 -8.13 -18.24 24.23
CA GLU A 303 -8.57 -19.40 25.01
C GLU A 303 -10.04 -19.29 25.48
N THR A 304 -10.49 -18.06 25.76
CA THR A 304 -11.90 -17.80 26.05
C THR A 304 -12.76 -17.99 24.80
N GLN A 305 -12.31 -17.49 23.65
CA GLN A 305 -13.01 -17.66 22.36
C GLN A 305 -13.10 -19.14 21.93
N LEU A 306 -12.17 -20.01 22.33
CA LEU A 306 -12.27 -21.45 22.07
C LEU A 306 -13.51 -22.10 22.69
N LYS A 307 -14.10 -21.49 23.73
CA LYS A 307 -15.31 -21.99 24.38
C LYS A 307 -16.58 -21.67 23.59
N ASP A 308 -16.49 -20.82 22.56
CA ASP A 308 -17.63 -20.49 21.71
C ASP A 308 -18.07 -21.73 20.89
N PRO A 309 -19.38 -22.01 20.76
CA PRO A 309 -19.87 -23.14 19.96
C PRO A 309 -19.64 -23.00 18.45
N HIS A 310 -19.34 -21.80 17.93
CA HIS A 310 -19.17 -21.56 16.50
C HIS A 310 -17.78 -22.01 16.02
N ARG A 311 -17.74 -22.99 15.11
CA ARG A 311 -16.49 -23.58 14.60
C ARG A 311 -15.55 -22.56 13.93
N GLN A 312 -16.08 -21.56 13.23
CA GLN A 312 -15.23 -20.51 12.63
C GLN A 312 -14.52 -19.67 13.69
N LEU A 313 -15.19 -19.36 14.81
CA LEU A 313 -14.58 -18.64 15.93
C LEU A 313 -13.54 -19.49 16.65
N GLN A 314 -13.80 -20.79 16.83
CA GLN A 314 -12.83 -21.73 17.38
C GLN A 314 -11.58 -21.84 16.49
N ALA A 315 -11.77 -21.95 15.16
CA ALA A 315 -10.68 -22.03 14.21
C ALA A 315 -9.85 -20.74 14.16
N GLY A 316 -10.50 -19.58 14.19
CA GLY A 316 -9.86 -18.28 14.35
C GLY A 316 -9.01 -18.21 15.63
N ALA A 317 -9.55 -18.68 16.75
CA ALA A 317 -8.81 -18.72 18.02
C ALA A 317 -7.59 -19.66 17.97
N GLN A 318 -7.75 -20.87 17.42
CA GLN A 318 -6.65 -21.83 17.24
C GLN A 318 -5.58 -21.29 16.29
N TYR A 319 -5.98 -20.64 15.19
CA TYR A 319 -5.06 -19.97 14.29
C TYR A 319 -4.31 -18.83 14.99
N GLY A 320 -5.00 -17.99 15.77
CA GLY A 320 -4.37 -16.94 16.57
C GLY A 320 -3.35 -17.48 17.56
N LEU A 321 -3.64 -18.61 18.23
CA LEU A 321 -2.70 -19.27 19.13
C LEU A 321 -1.48 -19.83 18.38
N ALA A 322 -1.66 -20.30 17.13
CA ALA A 322 -0.55 -20.70 16.28
C ALA A 322 0.35 -19.52 15.92
N VAL A 323 -0.22 -18.38 15.51
CA VAL A 323 0.53 -17.14 15.25
C VAL A 323 1.27 -16.68 16.51
N LEU A 324 0.59 -16.67 17.66
CA LEU A 324 1.18 -16.27 18.93
C LEU A 324 2.38 -17.15 19.32
N ALA A 325 2.24 -18.47 19.22
CA ALA A 325 3.32 -19.42 19.50
C ALA A 325 4.50 -19.22 18.53
N LEU A 326 4.22 -18.95 17.25
CA LEU A 326 5.24 -18.65 16.26
C LEU A 326 6.01 -17.37 16.60
N ARG A 327 5.31 -16.29 17.00
CA ARG A 327 5.95 -15.03 17.45
C ARG A 327 6.79 -15.21 18.73
N GLN A 328 6.51 -16.24 19.51
CA GLN A 328 7.31 -16.62 20.68
C GLN A 328 8.50 -17.54 20.34
N GLY A 329 8.66 -17.95 19.07
CA GLY A 329 9.68 -18.91 18.64
C GLY A 329 9.32 -20.37 18.91
N ASN A 330 8.13 -20.66 19.43
CA ASN A 330 7.65 -22.01 19.74
C ASN A 330 7.06 -22.68 18.50
N VAL A 331 7.92 -23.06 17.55
CA VAL A 331 7.54 -23.66 16.27
C VAL A 331 6.65 -24.91 16.42
N ALA A 332 6.99 -25.82 17.34
CA ALA A 332 6.23 -27.06 17.53
C ALA A 332 4.81 -26.80 18.05
N GLU A 333 4.66 -25.85 18.97
CA GLU A 333 3.36 -25.43 19.48
C GLU A 333 2.56 -24.71 18.39
N ALA A 334 3.21 -23.86 17.59
CA ALA A 334 2.59 -23.19 16.45
C ALA A 334 2.00 -24.20 15.45
N GLN A 335 2.77 -25.23 15.08
CA GLN A 335 2.31 -26.28 14.18
C GLN A 335 1.12 -27.04 14.76
N SER A 336 1.18 -27.41 16.06
CA SER A 336 0.09 -28.10 16.75
C SER A 336 -1.22 -27.30 16.74
N TRP A 337 -1.16 -26.00 17.01
CA TRP A 337 -2.34 -25.13 16.95
C TRP A 337 -2.87 -24.93 15.54
N LEU A 338 -1.99 -24.81 14.54
CA LEU A 338 -2.39 -24.71 13.14
C LEU A 338 -3.11 -26.00 12.67
N ASP A 339 -2.62 -27.16 13.06
CA ASP A 339 -3.25 -28.44 12.71
C ASP A 339 -4.64 -28.58 13.35
N LYS A 340 -4.79 -28.13 14.60
CA LYS A 340 -6.11 -28.03 15.26
C LYS A 340 -7.04 -27.08 14.51
N ALA A 341 -6.57 -25.90 14.13
CA ALA A 341 -7.34 -24.92 13.36
C ALA A 341 -7.89 -25.53 12.06
N ARG A 342 -7.02 -26.20 11.29
CA ARG A 342 -7.39 -26.91 10.06
C ARG A 342 -8.42 -28.00 10.32
N ALA A 343 -8.21 -28.85 11.33
CA ALA A 343 -9.14 -29.92 11.68
C ALA A 343 -10.54 -29.40 12.10
N THR A 344 -10.58 -28.24 12.77
CA THR A 344 -11.83 -27.59 13.17
C THR A 344 -12.66 -27.10 11.99
N VAL A 345 -12.07 -26.84 10.82
CA VAL A 345 -12.81 -26.34 9.64
C VAL A 345 -12.87 -27.30 8.47
N LYS A 346 -12.19 -28.45 8.54
CA LYS A 346 -12.30 -29.48 7.49
C LYS A 346 -13.78 -29.79 7.20
N PRO A 347 -14.23 -29.62 5.95
CA PRO A 347 -15.59 -30.01 5.57
C PRO A 347 -15.73 -31.52 5.79
N LYS A 348 -16.91 -31.97 6.24
CA LYS A 348 -17.23 -33.40 6.25
C LYS A 348 -17.18 -33.90 4.80
N GLU A 349 -16.43 -34.97 4.54
CA GLU A 349 -16.47 -35.67 3.25
C GLU A 349 -17.93 -35.99 2.88
N GLY A 350 -18.36 -35.62 1.67
CA GLY A 350 -19.70 -35.92 1.15
C GLY A 350 -20.60 -34.72 0.83
N VAL A 351 -20.21 -33.48 1.13
CA VAL A 351 -20.92 -32.28 0.64
C VAL A 351 -20.20 -31.78 -0.61
N LEU A 352 -20.87 -31.86 -1.76
CA LEU A 352 -20.42 -31.28 -3.02
C LEU A 352 -20.36 -29.75 -2.90
N SER A 353 -19.26 -29.19 -2.40
CA SER A 353 -18.99 -27.76 -2.50
C SER A 353 -18.12 -27.51 -3.73
N ALA A 354 -18.79 -27.25 -4.86
CA ALA A 354 -18.17 -26.80 -6.08
C ALA A 354 -17.50 -25.43 -5.87
N GLU A 355 -16.19 -25.38 -6.15
CA GLU A 355 -15.53 -24.33 -6.95
C GLU A 355 -15.61 -22.85 -6.54
N SER A 356 -15.84 -22.51 -5.26
CA SER A 356 -15.43 -21.20 -4.75
C SER A 356 -14.43 -21.35 -3.60
N HIS A 357 -13.14 -21.32 -3.93
CA HIS A 357 -12.03 -21.28 -2.95
C HIS A 357 -11.85 -19.90 -2.28
N ALA A 358 -12.69 -18.92 -2.62
CA ALA A 358 -12.69 -17.63 -1.95
C ALA A 358 -13.37 -17.78 -0.59
N GLY A 359 -12.57 -17.83 0.48
CA GLY A 359 -13.06 -17.68 1.84
C GLY A 359 -13.15 -18.92 2.73
N ASP A 360 -12.39 -19.96 2.40
CA ASP A 360 -12.28 -21.18 3.20
C ASP A 360 -11.05 -21.19 4.14
N GLY A 361 -10.31 -20.07 4.24
CA GLY A 361 -9.09 -20.00 5.04
C GLY A 361 -7.87 -20.65 4.39
N ALA A 362 -7.98 -21.28 3.22
CA ALA A 362 -6.93 -22.17 2.71
C ALA A 362 -5.61 -21.44 2.43
N THR A 363 -5.66 -20.22 1.88
CA THR A 363 -4.46 -19.39 1.66
C THR A 363 -3.82 -18.98 2.98
N MET A 364 -4.60 -18.53 3.95
CA MET A 364 -4.12 -18.16 5.30
C MET A 364 -3.47 -19.33 6.03
N PHE A 365 -4.04 -20.53 5.92
CA PHE A 365 -3.49 -21.75 6.51
C PHE A 365 -2.23 -22.23 5.80
N ALA A 366 -2.18 -22.16 4.47
CA ALA A 366 -0.98 -22.50 3.71
C ALA A 366 0.14 -21.51 4.05
N GLY A 367 -0.16 -20.22 4.07
CA GLY A 367 0.77 -19.16 4.41
C GLY A 367 1.40 -19.35 5.79
N LEU A 368 0.59 -19.57 6.84
CA LEU A 368 1.13 -19.77 8.19
C LEU A 368 1.95 -21.07 8.30
N SER A 369 1.57 -22.14 7.59
CA SER A 369 2.34 -23.38 7.56
C SER A 369 3.73 -23.20 6.96
N ILE A 370 3.84 -22.37 5.91
CA ILE A 370 5.12 -22.01 5.31
C ILE A 370 5.91 -21.12 6.26
N GLU A 371 5.29 -20.10 6.88
CA GLU A 371 5.94 -19.25 7.90
C GLU A 371 6.55 -20.08 9.05
N ILE A 372 5.84 -21.08 9.55
CA ILE A 372 6.34 -21.99 10.60
C ILE A 372 7.59 -22.75 10.14
N LYS A 373 7.62 -23.21 8.89
CA LYS A 373 8.78 -23.94 8.32
C LYS A 373 9.95 -23.02 7.97
N LEU A 374 9.69 -21.73 7.75
CA LEU A 374 10.71 -20.71 7.51
C LEU A 374 11.16 -20.00 8.79
N ALA A 375 10.62 -20.38 9.96
CA ALA A 375 11.03 -19.81 11.23
C ALA A 375 12.54 -19.98 11.50
N PRO A 376 13.18 -19.03 12.20
CA PRO A 376 14.59 -19.14 12.56
C PRO A 376 14.90 -20.44 13.32
N GLY A 377 16.03 -21.07 13.00
CA GLY A 377 16.49 -22.30 13.65
C GLY A 377 15.96 -23.61 13.03
N GLN A 378 15.16 -23.54 11.97
CA GLN A 378 14.72 -24.70 11.22
C GLN A 378 15.87 -25.38 10.46
N SER A 379 15.78 -26.70 10.28
CA SER A 379 16.80 -27.47 9.56
C SER A 379 16.67 -27.28 8.04
N ALA A 380 17.76 -27.55 7.31
CA ALA A 380 17.75 -27.54 5.84
C ALA A 380 16.68 -28.48 5.24
N ALA A 381 16.42 -29.63 5.88
CA ALA A 381 15.38 -30.55 5.46
C ALA A 381 13.97 -29.95 5.59
N VAL A 382 13.72 -29.14 6.63
CA VAL A 382 12.45 -28.42 6.79
C VAL A 382 12.34 -27.28 5.79
N ALA A 383 13.44 -26.58 5.48
CA ALA A 383 13.45 -25.57 4.42
C ALA A 383 13.14 -26.18 3.03
N GLU A 384 13.62 -27.39 2.73
CA GLU A 384 13.22 -28.09 1.50
C GLU A 384 11.73 -28.46 1.47
N GLN A 385 11.15 -28.82 2.63
CA GLN A 385 9.70 -29.03 2.74
C GLN A 385 8.94 -27.72 2.52
N ALA A 386 9.45 -26.59 3.04
CA ALA A 386 8.87 -25.27 2.80
C ALA A 386 8.83 -24.94 1.30
N VAL A 387 9.90 -25.25 0.54
CA VAL A 387 9.92 -25.06 -0.92
C VAL A 387 8.82 -25.86 -1.61
N LYS A 388 8.66 -27.14 -1.25
CA LYS A 388 7.62 -28.01 -1.84
C LYS A 388 6.21 -27.50 -1.52
N GLU A 389 5.97 -27.11 -0.27
CA GLU A 389 4.67 -26.59 0.15
C GLU A 389 4.36 -25.23 -0.48
N ALA A 390 5.35 -24.32 -0.53
CA ALA A 390 5.19 -23.01 -1.14
C ALA A 390 4.96 -23.08 -2.66
N ASP A 391 5.63 -24.01 -3.37
CA ASP A 391 5.37 -24.20 -4.80
C ASP A 391 3.95 -24.75 -5.05
N ALA A 392 3.53 -25.74 -4.27
CA ALA A 392 2.15 -26.26 -4.34
C ALA A 392 1.11 -25.18 -4.02
N ALA A 393 1.37 -24.36 -2.99
CA ALA A 393 0.51 -23.25 -2.63
C ALA A 393 0.45 -22.19 -3.73
N ARG A 394 1.58 -21.85 -4.37
CA ARG A 394 1.63 -20.86 -5.45
C ARG A 394 0.86 -21.33 -6.68
N GLN A 395 0.90 -22.63 -6.99
CA GLN A 395 0.11 -23.21 -8.08
C GLN A 395 -1.40 -23.18 -7.76
N ARG A 396 -1.78 -23.42 -6.49
CA ARG A 396 -3.17 -23.36 -6.04
C ARG A 396 -3.71 -21.93 -5.93
N PHE A 397 -2.85 -20.97 -5.58
CA PHE A 397 -3.20 -19.57 -5.34
C PHE A 397 -2.32 -18.63 -6.19
N PRO A 398 -2.44 -18.67 -7.52
CA PRO A 398 -1.53 -17.95 -8.43
C PRO A 398 -1.61 -16.42 -8.32
N LEU A 399 -2.69 -15.89 -7.74
CA LEU A 399 -2.89 -14.46 -7.51
C LEU A 399 -2.39 -13.98 -6.14
N SER A 400 -2.01 -14.90 -5.23
CA SER A 400 -1.55 -14.55 -3.90
C SER A 400 -0.12 -14.02 -3.93
N ARG A 401 0.06 -12.76 -3.57
CA ARG A 401 1.38 -12.11 -3.49
C ARG A 401 2.14 -12.61 -2.27
N ALA A 402 1.46 -12.84 -1.15
CA ALA A 402 2.05 -13.40 0.05
C ALA A 402 2.70 -14.78 -0.24
N ILE A 403 1.96 -15.68 -0.88
CA ILE A 403 2.49 -17.01 -1.24
C ILE A 403 3.64 -16.90 -2.26
N ALA A 404 3.54 -15.98 -3.22
CA ALA A 404 4.62 -15.74 -4.18
C ALA A 404 5.93 -15.29 -3.49
N HIS A 405 5.85 -14.43 -2.46
CA HIS A 405 7.00 -14.01 -1.67
C HIS A 405 7.55 -15.15 -0.82
N GLN A 406 6.68 -15.90 -0.15
CA GLN A 406 7.06 -17.05 0.65
C GLN A 406 7.79 -18.13 -0.16
N TYR A 407 7.43 -18.33 -1.43
CA TYR A 407 8.17 -19.24 -2.31
C TYR A 407 9.61 -18.75 -2.57
N GLY A 408 9.78 -17.44 -2.81
CA GLY A 408 11.12 -16.82 -2.94
C GLY A 408 11.95 -16.99 -1.66
N GLU A 409 11.38 -16.69 -0.50
CA GLU A 409 12.03 -16.90 0.80
C GLU A 409 12.36 -18.37 1.05
N ALA A 410 11.47 -19.30 0.69
CA ALA A 410 11.72 -20.73 0.85
C ALA A 410 12.90 -21.22 0.00
N LEU A 411 13.01 -20.76 -1.26
CA LEU A 411 14.16 -21.08 -2.11
C LEU A 411 15.46 -20.55 -1.50
N LEU A 412 15.46 -19.31 -0.98
CA LEU A 412 16.61 -18.73 -0.28
C LEU A 412 16.98 -19.50 0.99
N ALA A 413 16.00 -19.84 1.82
CA ALA A 413 16.19 -20.58 3.06
C ALA A 413 16.74 -22.00 2.82
N ALA A 414 16.32 -22.64 1.72
CA ALA A 414 16.79 -23.96 1.32
C ALA A 414 18.15 -23.93 0.58
N GLY A 415 18.78 -22.76 0.42
CA GLY A 415 20.05 -22.61 -0.29
C GLY A 415 19.97 -22.80 -1.81
N LYS A 416 18.75 -22.83 -2.38
CA LYS A 416 18.52 -23.01 -3.83
C LYS A 416 18.66 -21.69 -4.58
N HIS A 417 19.84 -21.09 -4.49
CA HIS A 417 20.05 -19.71 -4.93
C HIS A 417 19.81 -19.51 -6.44
N ASP A 418 20.19 -20.47 -7.30
CA ASP A 418 20.00 -20.34 -8.75
C ASP A 418 18.50 -20.35 -9.13
N ASP A 419 17.72 -21.22 -8.48
CA ASP A 419 16.27 -21.27 -8.64
C ASP A 419 15.63 -19.98 -8.09
N ALA A 420 16.09 -19.50 -6.93
CA ALA A 420 15.64 -18.25 -6.33
C ALA A 420 15.88 -17.06 -7.28
N THR A 421 17.08 -16.94 -7.85
CA THR A 421 17.39 -15.87 -8.80
C THR A 421 16.54 -15.94 -10.06
N ARG A 422 16.35 -17.14 -10.64
CA ARG A 422 15.51 -17.29 -11.84
C ARG A 422 14.08 -16.83 -11.55
N TYR A 423 13.50 -17.34 -10.47
CA TYR A 423 12.14 -16.98 -10.05
C TYR A 423 12.00 -15.49 -9.74
N LEU A 424 12.89 -14.94 -8.90
CA LEU A 424 12.80 -13.55 -8.44
C LEU A 424 13.02 -12.54 -9.58
N ARG A 425 13.84 -12.87 -10.59
CA ARG A 425 13.97 -12.03 -11.79
C ARG A 425 12.68 -11.94 -12.60
N GLU A 426 11.95 -13.05 -12.73
CA GLU A 426 10.64 -13.05 -13.39
C GLU A 426 9.63 -12.23 -12.58
N GLN A 427 9.65 -12.39 -11.25
CA GLN A 427 8.76 -11.65 -10.36
C GLN A 427 9.03 -10.14 -10.38
N THR A 428 10.29 -9.69 -10.33
CA THR A 428 10.61 -8.24 -10.37
C THR A 428 10.30 -7.59 -11.72
N GLN A 429 10.24 -8.37 -12.81
CA GLN A 429 9.79 -7.85 -14.11
C GLN A 429 8.28 -7.61 -14.14
N MET A 430 7.50 -8.49 -13.50
CA MET A 430 6.04 -8.40 -13.43
C MET A 430 5.59 -7.39 -12.37
N TYR A 431 6.29 -7.29 -11.25
CA TYR A 431 5.94 -6.46 -10.10
C TYR A 431 7.09 -5.53 -9.75
N ARG A 432 7.30 -4.53 -10.61
CA ARG A 432 8.46 -3.62 -10.54
C ARG A 432 8.48 -2.74 -9.29
N ASP A 433 7.30 -2.44 -8.75
CA ASP A 433 7.11 -1.55 -7.59
C ASP A 433 7.10 -2.31 -6.25
N ASP A 434 7.61 -3.54 -6.23
CA ASP A 434 7.71 -4.38 -5.03
C ASP A 434 9.15 -4.40 -4.51
N ALA A 435 9.42 -3.57 -3.49
CA ALA A 435 10.76 -3.43 -2.92
C ALA A 435 11.29 -4.73 -2.31
N LYS A 436 10.40 -5.60 -1.80
CA LYS A 436 10.75 -6.85 -1.13
C LYS A 436 11.26 -7.89 -2.12
N LEU A 437 10.67 -7.96 -3.32
CA LEU A 437 11.19 -8.81 -4.39
C LEU A 437 12.63 -8.44 -4.79
N HIS A 438 12.91 -7.14 -4.91
CA HIS A 438 14.25 -6.64 -5.23
C HIS A 438 15.26 -6.94 -4.11
N ASP A 439 14.86 -6.81 -2.85
CA ASP A 439 15.70 -7.18 -1.69
C ASP A 439 16.01 -8.69 -1.68
N MET A 440 14.99 -9.54 -1.88
CA MET A 440 15.20 -10.99 -1.98
C MET A 440 16.11 -11.35 -3.16
N LEU A 441 15.98 -10.66 -4.30
CA LEU A 441 16.84 -10.88 -5.46
C LEU A 441 18.29 -10.48 -5.16
N ALA A 442 18.51 -9.38 -4.45
CA ALA A 442 19.83 -8.98 -3.98
C ALA A 442 20.43 -10.01 -3.02
N ARG A 443 19.64 -10.54 -2.08
CA ARG A 443 20.06 -11.63 -1.18
C ARG A 443 20.46 -12.88 -1.97
N ALA A 444 19.70 -13.24 -3.01
CA ALA A 444 20.03 -14.36 -3.89
C ALA A 444 21.39 -14.17 -4.59
N TYR A 445 21.62 -12.97 -5.16
CA TYR A 445 22.89 -12.63 -5.81
C TYR A 445 24.06 -12.60 -4.83
N SER A 446 23.85 -12.06 -3.64
CA SER A 446 24.85 -12.04 -2.57
C SER A 446 25.33 -13.46 -2.21
N LYS A 447 24.39 -14.40 -2.08
CA LYS A 447 24.69 -15.81 -1.81
C LYS A 447 25.40 -16.54 -2.95
N GLN A 448 25.34 -16.02 -4.17
CA GLN A 448 26.08 -16.51 -5.33
C GLN A 448 27.42 -15.80 -5.54
N GLY A 449 27.76 -14.80 -4.71
CA GLY A 449 28.96 -13.98 -4.88
C GLY A 449 28.89 -13.01 -6.07
N LYS A 450 27.69 -12.69 -6.57
CA LYS A 450 27.47 -11.76 -7.69
C LYS A 450 27.28 -10.33 -7.16
N ILE A 451 28.39 -9.65 -6.89
CA ILE A 451 28.43 -8.39 -6.13
C ILE A 451 27.82 -7.24 -6.94
N ALA A 452 28.17 -7.10 -8.23
CA ALA A 452 27.60 -6.08 -9.09
C ALA A 452 26.06 -6.18 -9.16
N LEU A 453 25.55 -7.39 -9.43
CA LEU A 453 24.11 -7.64 -9.56
C LEU A 453 23.37 -7.50 -8.21
N GLN A 454 24.00 -7.88 -7.10
CA GLN A 454 23.46 -7.62 -5.76
C GLN A 454 23.19 -6.13 -5.55
N HIS A 455 24.19 -5.28 -5.81
CA HIS A 455 24.05 -3.85 -5.62
C HIS A 455 23.07 -3.20 -6.60
N MET A 456 22.99 -3.69 -7.84
CA MET A 456 21.96 -3.26 -8.80
C MET A 456 20.54 -3.58 -8.29
N ALA A 457 20.30 -4.79 -7.77
CA ALA A 457 19.01 -5.16 -7.20
C ALA A 457 18.66 -4.33 -5.93
N LEU A 458 19.64 -4.08 -5.05
CA LEU A 458 19.44 -3.17 -3.90
C LEU A 458 19.13 -1.74 -4.33
N ALA A 459 19.75 -1.25 -5.40
CA ALA A 459 19.47 0.07 -5.93
C ALA A 459 17.98 0.19 -6.31
N GLU A 460 17.43 -0.79 -7.02
CA GLU A 460 16.00 -0.80 -7.39
C GLU A 460 15.10 -0.90 -6.16
N SER A 461 15.44 -1.72 -5.16
CA SER A 461 14.71 -1.77 -3.89
C SER A 461 14.63 -0.38 -3.24
N TYR A 462 15.75 0.36 -3.20
CA TYR A 462 15.77 1.72 -2.67
C TYR A 462 15.03 2.74 -3.54
N VAL A 463 15.01 2.57 -4.87
CA VAL A 463 14.18 3.41 -5.76
C VAL A 463 12.71 3.27 -5.39
N VAL A 464 12.23 2.02 -5.27
CA VAL A 464 10.84 1.73 -4.90
C VAL A 464 10.52 2.24 -3.49
N ALA A 465 11.46 2.12 -2.54
CA ALA A 465 11.33 2.65 -1.18
C ALA A 465 11.46 4.20 -1.10
N GLY A 466 11.66 4.89 -2.22
CA GLY A 466 11.82 6.35 -2.28
C GLY A 466 13.10 6.87 -1.61
N ALA A 467 14.13 6.03 -1.54
CA ALA A 467 15.44 6.34 -0.97
C ALA A 467 16.47 6.55 -2.10
N LEU A 468 16.21 7.52 -3.00
CA LEU A 468 17.07 7.78 -4.17
C LEU A 468 18.56 7.98 -3.85
N PRO A 469 18.96 8.70 -2.78
CA PRO A 469 20.39 8.82 -2.45
C PRO A 469 21.04 7.47 -2.15
N ALA A 470 20.33 6.59 -1.45
CA ALA A 470 20.81 5.23 -1.15
C ALA A 470 20.89 4.39 -2.44
N ALA A 471 19.91 4.53 -3.33
CA ALA A 471 19.92 3.85 -4.63
C ALA A 471 21.14 4.23 -5.48
N VAL A 472 21.47 5.53 -5.58
CA VAL A 472 22.66 6.00 -6.29
C VAL A 472 23.94 5.46 -5.64
N ALA A 473 24.01 5.46 -4.30
CA ALA A 473 25.16 4.89 -3.59
C ALA A 473 25.34 3.38 -3.87
N GLN A 474 24.25 2.62 -4.00
CA GLN A 474 24.32 1.21 -4.39
C GLN A 474 24.83 1.04 -5.83
N LEU A 475 24.40 1.86 -6.78
CA LEU A 475 24.93 1.82 -8.15
C LEU A 475 26.42 2.15 -8.21
N ASP A 476 26.88 3.10 -7.39
CA ASP A 476 28.31 3.40 -7.25
C ASP A 476 29.12 2.22 -6.69
N LEU A 477 28.53 1.41 -5.81
CA LEU A 477 29.15 0.18 -5.32
C LEU A 477 29.13 -0.93 -6.39
N ALA A 478 28.02 -1.07 -7.14
CA ALA A 478 27.92 -2.00 -8.25
C ALA A 478 28.99 -1.76 -9.31
N ARG A 479 29.24 -0.49 -9.64
CA ARG A 479 30.26 -0.04 -10.61
C ARG A 479 31.68 -0.39 -10.19
N LYS A 480 31.95 -0.41 -8.88
CA LYS A 480 33.28 -0.70 -8.32
C LYS A 480 33.50 -2.19 -8.05
N ALA A 481 32.48 -3.02 -8.26
CA ALA A 481 32.56 -4.44 -8.01
C ALA A 481 33.52 -5.10 -9.01
N GLY A 482 34.34 -6.05 -8.53
CA GLY A 482 35.34 -6.72 -9.35
C GLY A 482 34.74 -7.68 -10.40
N ASP A 483 33.46 -8.03 -10.29
CA ASP A 483 32.73 -8.94 -11.16
C ASP A 483 31.82 -8.22 -12.18
N VAL A 484 31.87 -6.88 -12.27
CA VAL A 484 31.03 -6.09 -13.18
C VAL A 484 31.38 -6.39 -14.66
N SER A 485 30.37 -6.78 -15.44
CA SER A 485 30.55 -6.99 -16.88
C SER A 485 30.43 -5.67 -17.65
N PHE A 486 30.93 -5.64 -18.90
CA PHE A 486 30.75 -4.48 -19.78
C PHE A 486 29.28 -4.11 -19.99
N TYR A 487 28.40 -5.10 -20.07
CA TYR A 487 26.96 -4.87 -20.22
C TYR A 487 26.37 -4.27 -18.94
N ASP A 488 26.70 -4.84 -17.78
CA ASP A 488 26.22 -4.34 -16.48
C ASP A 488 26.70 -2.91 -16.23
N GLN A 489 27.95 -2.60 -16.60
CA GLN A 489 28.51 -1.25 -16.54
C GLN A 489 27.65 -0.24 -17.32
N ALA A 490 27.24 -0.59 -18.54
CA ALA A 490 26.38 0.28 -19.35
C ALA A 490 24.99 0.49 -18.73
N VAL A 491 24.41 -0.56 -18.13
CA VAL A 491 23.13 -0.48 -17.41
C VAL A 491 23.26 0.40 -16.16
N ILE A 492 24.32 0.21 -15.38
CA ILE A 492 24.61 0.99 -14.18
C ILE A 492 24.75 2.47 -14.54
N ASP A 493 25.56 2.81 -15.54
CA ASP A 493 25.79 4.20 -15.95
C ASP A 493 24.50 4.87 -16.46
N ALA A 494 23.66 4.14 -17.20
CA ALA A 494 22.38 4.66 -17.67
C ALA A 494 21.42 4.93 -16.51
N ARG A 495 21.27 3.97 -15.59
CA ARG A 495 20.38 4.07 -14.44
C ARG A 495 20.85 5.13 -13.46
N GLU A 496 22.15 5.24 -13.21
CA GLU A 496 22.71 6.26 -12.32
C GLU A 496 22.45 7.67 -12.85
N ARG A 497 22.63 7.91 -14.16
CA ARG A 497 22.29 9.19 -14.78
C ARG A 497 20.82 9.54 -14.60
N GLU A 498 19.92 8.58 -14.81
CA GLU A 498 18.48 8.77 -14.60
C GLU A 498 18.18 9.14 -13.14
N LEU A 499 18.70 8.39 -12.18
CA LEU A 499 18.45 8.62 -10.75
C LEU A 499 19.04 9.94 -10.26
N ARG A 500 20.22 10.35 -10.75
CA ARG A 500 20.81 11.65 -10.44
C ARG A 500 20.01 12.80 -11.05
N ALA A 501 19.50 12.65 -12.27
CA ALA A 501 18.62 13.65 -12.88
C ALA A 501 17.32 13.81 -12.08
N ARG A 502 16.71 12.69 -11.66
CA ARG A 502 15.53 12.70 -10.78
C ARG A 502 15.83 13.34 -9.43
N GLN A 503 16.96 13.01 -8.81
CA GLN A 503 17.38 13.62 -7.55
C GLN A 503 17.59 15.14 -7.70
N LYS A 504 18.16 15.59 -8.82
CA LYS A 504 18.33 17.02 -9.12
C LYS A 504 16.97 17.71 -9.28
N ALA A 505 16.06 17.13 -10.07
CA ALA A 505 14.71 17.66 -10.23
C ALA A 505 13.97 17.75 -8.88
N GLU A 506 14.05 16.72 -8.05
CA GLU A 506 13.46 16.73 -6.71
C GLU A 506 14.07 17.81 -5.79
N ARG A 507 15.36 18.17 -5.96
CA ARG A 507 15.98 19.29 -5.21
C ARG A 507 15.56 20.66 -5.74
N GLU A 508 15.46 20.80 -7.06
CA GLU A 508 15.01 22.04 -7.70
C GLU A 508 13.54 22.34 -7.34
N GLU A 509 12.67 21.32 -7.32
CA GLU A 509 11.28 21.43 -6.83
C GLU A 509 11.21 21.83 -5.35
N ARG A 510 12.21 21.48 -4.54
CA ARG A 510 12.32 21.86 -3.10
C ARG A 510 12.82 23.29 -2.87
N GLY A 511 13.20 24.02 -3.92
CA GLY A 511 13.81 25.35 -3.79
C GLY A 511 15.24 25.33 -3.23
N GLU A 512 15.87 24.15 -3.16
CA GLU A 512 17.28 24.00 -2.78
C GLU A 512 18.15 24.35 -4.00
N LYS A 513 18.30 25.65 -4.30
CA LYS A 513 19.33 26.09 -5.25
C LYS A 513 20.69 25.74 -4.66
N GLY A 514 21.39 24.80 -5.30
CA GLY A 514 22.78 24.54 -4.98
C GLY A 514 23.59 25.82 -5.18
N ASP A 515 24.27 26.28 -4.12
CA ASP A 515 25.38 27.22 -4.22
C ASP A 515 26.53 26.53 -4.95
N GLU A 516 26.42 26.43 -6.26
CA GLU A 516 27.51 26.07 -7.17
C GLU A 516 28.19 27.36 -7.67
N LYS A 517 28.48 28.28 -6.74
CA LYS A 517 29.30 29.47 -6.97
C LYS A 517 30.12 29.84 -5.74
N ASP A 518 30.97 28.92 -5.25
CA ASP A 518 32.16 29.38 -4.51
C ASP A 518 33.35 28.41 -4.51
N LYS A 519 33.62 27.75 -5.65
CA LYS A 519 34.88 27.01 -5.83
C LYS A 519 36.06 27.85 -6.34
N ASP A 520 35.87 29.15 -6.57
CA ASP A 520 36.90 30.02 -7.18
C ASP A 520 37.36 31.20 -6.30
N ARG A 521 37.01 31.23 -5.01
CA ARG A 521 37.48 32.32 -4.11
C ARG A 521 38.06 31.83 -2.79
N LEU A 522 39.01 30.91 -2.83
CA LEU A 522 40.00 30.79 -1.76
C LEU A 522 41.34 30.28 -2.31
N ALA A 523 41.99 31.10 -3.13
CA ALA A 523 43.43 31.03 -3.31
C ALA A 523 44.07 32.20 -2.53
N PRO A 524 44.71 31.97 -1.36
CA PRO A 524 45.55 32.99 -0.78
C PRO A 524 46.84 33.06 -1.60
N ARG A 525 47.06 34.23 -2.20
CA ARG A 525 48.31 34.61 -2.89
C ARG A 525 49.50 34.37 -1.96
N ALA A 526 50.46 33.57 -2.41
CA ALA A 526 51.77 33.47 -1.81
C ALA A 526 52.51 34.82 -1.90
N ARG A 527 53.08 35.29 -0.78
CA ARG A 527 54.28 36.13 -0.75
C ARG A 527 55.32 35.50 0.19
N PRO A 528 56.62 35.59 -0.12
CA PRO A 528 57.66 34.82 0.55
C PRO A 528 58.21 35.56 1.78
N GLY A 529 58.55 34.83 2.85
CA GLY A 529 59.20 35.44 4.00
C GLY A 529 59.58 34.50 5.15
N ARG A 530 60.82 33.99 5.09
CA ARG A 530 61.74 33.55 6.17
C ARG A 530 61.34 32.42 7.12
N CYS A 531 62.21 31.40 7.12
CA CYS A 531 62.37 30.37 8.15
C CYS A 531 62.81 30.93 9.50
N GLN A 532 62.34 30.32 10.60
CA GLN A 532 63.16 30.05 11.79
C GLN A 532 62.54 28.95 12.69
N VAL A 533 63.31 27.86 12.83
CA VAL A 533 63.38 26.85 13.91
C VAL A 533 62.39 25.64 13.91
N PRO A 534 62.89 24.38 14.08
CA PRO A 534 62.10 23.13 14.05
C PRO A 534 61.83 22.50 15.43
N GLY A 535 60.70 21.78 15.59
CA GLY A 535 60.57 20.78 16.66
C GLY A 535 59.15 20.47 17.16
N VAL A 536 58.73 19.21 16.94
CA VAL A 536 57.82 18.38 17.76
C VAL A 536 56.32 18.78 17.82
N CYS A 537 55.48 17.99 17.16
CA CYS A 537 54.05 17.86 17.45
C CYS A 537 53.77 16.45 18.00
N THR A 538 53.02 16.38 19.10
CA THR A 538 52.09 15.28 19.41
C THR A 538 50.82 15.42 18.59
#